data_AF-A0A3S2U1U2-F1
#
_entry.id   AF-A0A3S2U1U2-F1
#
_cell.length_a   1.000
_cell.length_b   1.000
_cell.length_c   1.000
_cell.angle_alpha   90.00
_cell.angle_beta   90.00
_cell.angle_gamma   90.00
#
_symmetry.space_group_name_H-M   'P 1'
#
loop_
_entity.id
_entity.type
_entity.pdbx_description
1 polymer ?
#
loop_
_entity_poly.entity_id
_entity_poly.type
_entity_poly.pdbx_seq_one_letter_code
_entity_poly.pdbx_strand_id
1 'polypeptide(L)'
;MMKTKILFLIILCLPVISQAQLSQNLSKRFPAYIIYKIEDVVSKINLTEDKQIQIGNKLLEKDRLANISLTNGKPASMLKSCYTIDINFLKPILSKDQLESYEYEMNKDNRFLAALKFAKELKLDAAQISEIRKQNFSLGEDSKMSAKETIWVYDDKLFQILSKDQFILLHRIIYKEQSMEDAKNDWDKIIKLKLVANENDKTEFVKILMYHFVKNGFLDKKAERYDKAQRDLWTNKIALEEPFLLIHVNILSDGNYADNKYSSVIKCEKELELTKKQIDTLLFKYSQLERIKFENKEKESTAIVPKAVPSEYDDVTKILTTDQVKKWLLNKNLKEAKRIASRNWEQLQVEGLTTGLDKDKTLTELSVYQLKYLVARERGMIDHTQDVIFFVRDVEKEKPELLKQLDALIAQSKSKNTTAKSVLTW
;
A
#
# COMPACT_ATOMS: atom_id res chain seq x y z
N MET A 1 -18.93 -14.25 -40.80
CA MET A 1 -17.68 -15.02 -40.98
C MET A 1 -16.64 -14.12 -41.65
N MET A 2 -15.91 -13.33 -40.88
CA MET A 2 -14.67 -12.69 -41.31
C MET A 2 -13.79 -12.58 -40.07
N LYS A 3 -12.91 -13.58 -39.96
CA LYS A 3 -12.04 -13.86 -38.84
C LYS A 3 -10.84 -12.89 -38.86
N THR A 4 -10.57 -12.31 -37.70
CA THR A 4 -9.23 -12.34 -37.10
C THR A 4 -8.08 -11.82 -37.97
N LYS A 5 -7.83 -10.50 -37.99
CA LYS A 5 -6.54 -9.96 -38.50
C LYS A 5 -6.20 -8.52 -38.07
N ILE A 6 -6.66 -8.07 -36.90
CA ILE A 6 -6.10 -6.87 -36.23
C ILE A 6 -5.83 -7.23 -34.77
N LEU A 7 -4.97 -8.24 -34.59
CA LEU A 7 -4.51 -8.71 -33.29
C LEU A 7 -3.00 -8.96 -33.37
N PHE A 8 -2.21 -7.96 -33.79
CA PHE A 8 -0.75 -8.09 -33.79
C PHE A 8 0.05 -6.78 -33.69
N LEU A 9 -0.58 -5.61 -33.49
CA LEU A 9 0.15 -4.33 -33.56
C LEU A 9 0.51 -3.64 -32.23
N ILE A 10 0.14 -4.20 -31.06
CA ILE A 10 0.46 -3.59 -29.75
C ILE A 10 1.45 -4.45 -28.91
N ILE A 11 1.80 -5.65 -29.39
CA ILE A 11 2.88 -6.47 -28.80
C ILE A 11 4.28 -6.07 -29.35
N LEU A 12 4.34 -5.21 -30.38
CA LEU A 12 5.58 -4.72 -30.98
C LEU A 12 6.21 -3.49 -30.29
N CYS A 13 5.64 -3.03 -29.17
CA CYS A 13 6.25 -1.99 -28.31
C CYS A 13 6.69 -2.52 -26.94
N LEU A 14 6.83 -3.84 -26.79
CA LEU A 14 7.79 -4.36 -25.82
C LEU A 14 9.16 -4.03 -26.42
N PRO A 15 10.08 -3.34 -25.71
CA PRO A 15 11.47 -3.52 -26.07
C PRO A 15 11.69 -5.03 -26.00
N VAL A 16 11.98 -5.64 -27.14
CA VAL A 16 12.64 -6.95 -27.14
C VAL A 16 13.80 -6.74 -26.20
N ILE A 17 13.69 -7.33 -25.01
CA ILE A 17 14.82 -7.46 -24.12
C ILE A 17 15.74 -8.35 -24.94
N SER A 18 16.62 -7.75 -25.73
CA SER A 18 17.83 -8.41 -26.15
C SER A 18 18.49 -8.78 -24.84
N GLN A 19 18.22 -10.00 -24.36
CA GLN A 19 19.07 -10.61 -23.36
C GLN A 19 20.45 -10.55 -23.99
N ALA A 20 21.35 -9.82 -23.35
CA ALA A 20 22.70 -9.66 -23.82
C ALA A 20 23.29 -11.08 -23.95
N GLN A 21 23.49 -11.55 -25.18
CA GLN A 21 23.98 -12.90 -25.42
C GLN A 21 25.51 -12.87 -25.47
N LEU A 22 26.12 -13.80 -24.72
CA LEU A 22 27.53 -14.13 -24.88
C LEU A 22 27.79 -14.52 -26.34
N SER A 23 28.81 -13.94 -26.96
CA SER A 23 29.21 -14.39 -28.30
C SER A 23 29.72 -15.82 -28.23
N GLN A 24 29.26 -16.66 -29.17
CA GLN A 24 29.72 -18.04 -29.33
C GLN A 24 31.24 -18.12 -29.57
N ASN A 25 31.83 -17.07 -30.14
CA ASN A 25 33.27 -17.00 -30.42
C ASN A 25 34.14 -16.83 -29.15
N LEU A 26 33.56 -16.45 -28.00
CA LEU A 26 34.30 -16.34 -26.75
C LEU A 26 34.81 -17.70 -26.27
N SER A 27 34.00 -18.75 -26.41
CA SER A 27 34.34 -20.13 -26.03
C SER A 27 35.58 -20.69 -26.74
N LYS A 28 35.87 -20.16 -27.94
CA LYS A 28 37.02 -20.55 -28.76
C LYS A 28 38.29 -19.76 -28.43
N ARG A 29 38.16 -18.64 -27.72
CA ARG A 29 39.26 -17.65 -27.54
C ARG A 29 39.70 -17.49 -26.10
N PHE A 30 38.82 -17.76 -25.14
CA PHE A 30 39.08 -17.51 -23.73
C PHE A 30 38.77 -18.74 -22.88
N PRO A 31 39.50 -18.94 -21.77
CA PRO A 31 39.17 -19.97 -20.79
C PRO A 31 37.86 -19.65 -20.06
N ALA A 32 37.20 -20.69 -19.53
CA ALA A 32 35.86 -20.59 -18.93
C ALA A 32 35.73 -19.52 -17.83
N TYR A 33 36.76 -19.33 -16.98
CA TYR A 33 36.72 -18.33 -15.91
C TYR A 33 36.72 -16.88 -16.43
N ILE A 34 37.33 -16.62 -17.59
CA ILE A 34 37.29 -15.32 -18.25
C ILE A 34 35.92 -15.12 -18.91
N ILE A 35 35.37 -16.17 -19.52
CA ILE A 35 34.02 -16.13 -20.09
C ILE A 35 32.99 -15.78 -19.02
N TYR A 36 33.06 -16.42 -17.84
CA TYR A 36 32.19 -16.12 -16.70
C TYR A 36 32.28 -14.65 -16.26
N LYS A 37 33.49 -14.08 -16.29
CA LYS A 37 33.70 -12.67 -15.96
C LYS A 37 33.16 -11.71 -17.03
N ILE A 38 33.24 -12.09 -18.30
CA ILE A 38 32.60 -11.34 -19.39
C ILE A 38 31.08 -11.42 -19.25
N GLU A 39 30.55 -12.61 -18.94
CA GLU A 39 29.12 -12.85 -18.72
C GLU A 39 28.56 -11.93 -17.63
N ASP A 40 29.27 -11.77 -16.51
CA ASP A 40 28.86 -10.86 -15.43
C ASP A 40 28.72 -9.39 -15.89
N VAL A 41 29.52 -8.94 -16.86
CA VAL A 41 29.38 -7.59 -17.44
C VAL A 41 28.23 -7.56 -18.44
N VAL A 42 28.15 -8.57 -19.31
CA VAL A 42 27.11 -8.71 -20.34
C VAL A 42 25.73 -8.81 -19.71
N SER A 43 25.58 -9.48 -18.55
CA SER A 43 24.31 -9.59 -17.83
C SER A 43 23.78 -8.24 -17.33
N LYS A 44 24.63 -7.22 -17.25
CA LYS A 44 24.29 -5.86 -16.80
C LYS A 44 24.09 -4.90 -17.98
N ILE A 45 24.87 -5.05 -19.06
CA ILE A 45 24.79 -4.16 -20.22
C ILE A 45 24.94 -4.91 -21.55
N ASN A 46 24.26 -4.41 -22.58
CA ASN A 46 24.40 -4.93 -23.93
C ASN A 46 25.76 -4.55 -24.54
N LEU A 47 26.56 -5.55 -24.86
CA LEU A 47 27.88 -5.41 -25.47
C LEU A 47 27.94 -6.11 -26.83
N THR A 48 28.59 -5.46 -27.79
CA THR A 48 28.98 -6.11 -29.06
C THR A 48 30.05 -7.17 -28.82
N GLU A 49 30.14 -8.14 -29.72
CA GLU A 49 31.18 -9.18 -29.66
C GLU A 49 32.58 -8.59 -29.53
N ASP A 50 32.90 -7.54 -30.29
CA ASP A 50 34.21 -6.89 -30.22
C ASP A 50 34.53 -6.35 -28.82
N LYS A 51 33.56 -5.75 -28.13
CA LYS A 51 33.72 -5.26 -26.75
C LYS A 51 33.87 -6.41 -25.77
N GLN A 52 33.13 -7.51 -25.95
CA GLN A 52 33.29 -8.72 -25.16
C GLN A 52 34.70 -9.31 -25.32
N ILE A 53 35.24 -9.35 -26.54
CA ILE A 53 36.60 -9.78 -26.83
C ILE A 53 37.65 -8.84 -26.21
N GLN A 54 37.44 -7.51 -26.27
CA GLN A 54 38.34 -6.54 -25.64
C GLN A 54 38.41 -6.72 -24.12
N ILE A 55 37.28 -6.98 -23.46
CA ILE A 55 37.23 -7.31 -22.03
C ILE A 55 38.03 -8.60 -21.77
N GLY A 56 37.80 -9.65 -22.57
CA GLY A 56 38.52 -10.92 -22.46
C GLY A 56 40.03 -10.78 -22.61
N ASN A 57 40.50 -10.03 -23.61
CA ASN A 57 41.92 -9.78 -23.82
C ASN A 57 42.56 -9.03 -22.64
N LYS A 58 41.87 -8.02 -22.10
CA LYS A 58 42.35 -7.27 -20.95
C LYS A 58 42.39 -8.14 -19.67
N LEU A 59 41.44 -9.05 -19.51
CA LEU A 59 41.46 -10.04 -18.42
C LEU A 59 42.64 -11.02 -18.57
N LEU A 60 42.91 -11.53 -19.77
CA LEU A 60 44.08 -12.38 -20.05
C LEU A 60 45.39 -11.66 -19.74
N GLU A 61 45.51 -10.38 -20.11
CA GLU A 61 46.69 -9.58 -19.82
C GLU A 61 46.88 -9.41 -18.30
N LYS A 62 45.81 -9.12 -17.57
CA LYS A 62 45.84 -9.03 -16.10
C LYS A 62 46.19 -10.37 -15.45
N ASP A 63 45.67 -11.47 -15.98
CA ASP A 63 45.99 -12.84 -15.53
C ASP A 63 47.48 -13.15 -15.70
N ARG A 64 48.03 -12.84 -16.88
CA ARG A 64 49.47 -12.97 -17.13
C ARG A 64 50.30 -12.12 -16.15
N LEU A 65 49.92 -10.87 -15.89
CA LEU A 65 50.61 -10.00 -14.94
C LEU A 65 50.51 -10.50 -13.48
N ALA A 66 49.38 -11.08 -13.12
CA ALA A 66 49.17 -11.71 -11.81
C ALA A 66 50.06 -12.96 -11.65
N ASN A 67 50.18 -13.80 -12.67
CA ASN A 67 51.07 -14.96 -12.68
C ASN A 67 52.55 -14.55 -12.54
N ILE A 68 53.00 -13.51 -13.26
CA ILE A 68 54.37 -12.97 -13.10
C ILE A 68 54.58 -12.42 -11.67
N SER A 69 53.57 -11.79 -11.09
CA SER A 69 53.64 -11.27 -9.72
C SER A 69 53.73 -12.38 -8.67
N LEU A 70 53.00 -13.48 -8.88
CA LEU A 70 53.07 -14.70 -8.07
C LEU A 70 54.47 -15.33 -8.12
N THR A 71 55.03 -15.50 -9.32
CA THR A 71 56.37 -16.09 -9.50
C THR A 71 57.44 -15.22 -8.85
N ASN A 72 57.21 -13.92 -8.73
CA ASN A 72 58.10 -12.98 -8.06
C ASN A 72 57.87 -12.88 -6.53
N GLY A 73 57.12 -13.83 -5.94
CA GLY A 73 56.95 -13.96 -4.50
C GLY A 73 55.95 -12.98 -3.87
N LYS A 74 55.12 -12.28 -4.66
CA LYS A 74 54.08 -11.42 -4.09
C LYS A 74 52.95 -12.26 -3.46
N PRO A 75 52.38 -11.81 -2.34
CA PRO A 75 51.32 -12.55 -1.65
C PRO A 75 50.05 -12.61 -2.51
N ALA A 76 49.38 -13.76 -2.49
CA ALA A 76 48.16 -14.02 -3.26
C ALA A 76 47.02 -13.02 -2.95
N SER A 77 47.01 -12.44 -1.76
CA SER A 77 46.05 -11.40 -1.35
C SER A 77 46.11 -10.14 -2.23
N MET A 78 47.26 -9.82 -2.83
CA MET A 78 47.43 -8.68 -3.73
C MET A 78 46.90 -8.94 -5.16
N LEU A 79 46.57 -10.19 -5.50
CA LEU A 79 46.14 -10.56 -6.85
C LEU A 79 44.64 -10.41 -7.05
N LYS A 80 43.87 -10.34 -5.97
CA LYS A 80 42.40 -10.20 -6.03
C LYS A 80 41.99 -8.96 -6.84
N SER A 81 42.75 -7.86 -6.72
CA SER A 81 42.53 -6.63 -7.48
C SER A 81 42.84 -6.75 -8.97
N CYS A 82 43.69 -7.70 -9.40
CA CYS A 82 43.99 -7.93 -10.81
C CYS A 82 42.78 -8.46 -11.58
N TYR A 83 41.84 -9.11 -10.90
CA TYR A 83 40.65 -9.74 -11.49
C TYR A 83 39.34 -9.01 -11.15
N THR A 84 39.43 -7.82 -10.55
CA THR A 84 38.28 -6.96 -10.30
C THR A 84 37.94 -6.20 -11.58
N ILE A 85 36.72 -6.38 -12.08
CA ILE A 85 36.16 -5.57 -13.18
C ILE A 85 35.44 -4.39 -12.55
N ASP A 86 36.18 -3.30 -12.36
CA ASP A 86 35.64 -2.02 -11.88
C ASP A 86 35.39 -1.04 -13.04
N ILE A 87 34.89 0.15 -12.71
CA ILE A 87 34.64 1.24 -13.65
C ILE A 87 35.92 1.60 -14.42
N ASN A 88 37.07 1.64 -13.73
CA ASN A 88 38.36 1.97 -14.33
C ASN A 88 38.82 0.91 -15.33
N PHE A 89 38.52 -0.36 -15.06
CA PHE A 89 38.77 -1.46 -15.97
C PHE A 89 37.95 -1.29 -17.26
N LEU A 90 36.69 -0.89 -17.17
CA LEU A 90 35.78 -0.80 -18.31
C LEU A 90 35.89 0.52 -19.08
N LYS A 91 36.38 1.59 -18.45
CA LYS A 91 36.54 2.95 -19.02
C LYS A 91 37.19 3.03 -20.42
N PRO A 92 38.28 2.31 -20.72
CA PRO A 92 38.87 2.37 -22.06
C PRO A 92 38.13 1.52 -23.11
N ILE A 93 37.17 0.68 -22.71
CA ILE A 93 36.48 -0.27 -23.60
C ILE A 93 35.05 0.20 -23.92
N LEU A 94 34.36 0.75 -22.91
CA LEU A 94 32.96 1.13 -23.00
C LEU A 94 32.79 2.60 -23.41
N SER A 95 31.72 2.89 -24.14
CA SER A 95 31.28 4.27 -24.32
C SER A 95 30.74 4.82 -23.00
N LYS A 96 30.74 6.15 -22.85
CA LYS A 96 30.24 6.82 -21.64
C LYS A 96 28.84 6.33 -21.23
N ASP A 97 27.90 6.27 -22.16
CA ASP A 97 26.52 5.83 -21.87
C ASP A 97 26.43 4.35 -21.44
N GLN A 98 27.30 3.49 -21.98
CA GLN A 98 27.37 2.08 -21.56
C GLN A 98 27.97 1.95 -20.17
N LEU A 99 28.94 2.81 -19.85
CA LEU A 99 29.57 2.85 -18.55
C LEU A 99 28.58 3.35 -17.48
N GLU A 100 27.86 4.43 -17.77
CA GLU A 100 26.76 4.94 -16.92
C GLU A 100 25.66 3.87 -16.71
N SER A 101 25.32 3.11 -17.76
CA SER A 101 24.36 2.00 -17.65
C SER A 101 24.88 0.87 -16.77
N TYR A 102 26.17 0.54 -16.85
CA TYR A 102 26.81 -0.47 -16.00
C TYR A 102 26.84 0.00 -14.54
N GLU A 103 27.23 1.25 -14.30
CA GLU A 103 27.23 1.85 -12.97
C GLU A 103 25.82 1.84 -12.35
N TYR A 104 24.78 2.11 -13.15
CA TYR A 104 23.41 2.02 -12.69
C TYR A 104 23.04 0.60 -12.23
N GLU A 105 23.41 -0.44 -12.99
CA GLU A 105 23.14 -1.83 -12.56
C GLU A 105 23.91 -2.21 -11.29
N MET A 106 25.08 -1.62 -11.07
CA MET A 106 25.85 -1.79 -9.84
C MET A 106 25.27 -1.02 -8.65
N ASN A 107 24.60 0.10 -8.91
CA ASN A 107 23.97 0.94 -7.89
C ASN A 107 22.63 1.49 -8.39
N LYS A 108 21.58 0.66 -8.30
CA LYS A 108 20.23 1.01 -8.75
C LYS A 108 19.57 2.15 -7.96
N ASP A 109 20.11 2.49 -6.80
CA ASP A 109 19.63 3.59 -5.96
C ASP A 109 20.23 4.95 -6.36
N ASN A 110 21.27 4.97 -7.22
CA ASN A 110 21.78 6.22 -7.78
C ASN A 110 20.82 6.77 -8.84
N ARG A 111 20.10 7.83 -8.47
CA ARG A 111 19.05 8.42 -9.31
C ARG A 111 19.59 9.26 -10.46
N PHE A 112 20.81 9.78 -10.36
CA PHE A 112 21.46 10.42 -11.51
C PHE A 112 21.74 9.39 -12.60
N LEU A 113 22.30 8.24 -12.21
CA LEU A 113 22.54 7.14 -13.13
C LEU A 113 21.23 6.58 -13.70
N ALA A 114 20.16 6.53 -12.90
CA ALA A 114 18.82 6.21 -13.40
C ALA A 114 18.37 7.22 -14.47
N ALA A 115 18.46 8.53 -14.19
CA ALA A 115 18.07 9.57 -15.14
C ALA A 115 18.89 9.52 -16.43
N LEU A 116 20.20 9.25 -16.36
CA LEU A 116 21.07 9.09 -17.53
C LEU A 116 20.72 7.83 -18.33
N LYS A 117 20.56 6.69 -17.67
CA LYS A 117 20.18 5.43 -18.32
C LYS A 117 18.86 5.56 -19.09
N PHE A 118 17.90 6.27 -18.51
CA PHE A 118 16.57 6.48 -19.09
C PHE A 118 16.42 7.84 -19.79
N ALA A 119 17.53 8.49 -20.17
CA ALA A 119 17.51 9.84 -20.73
C ALA A 119 16.60 9.99 -21.96
N LYS A 120 16.55 8.96 -22.81
CA LYS A 120 15.67 8.94 -24.00
C LYS A 120 14.18 8.90 -23.62
N GLU A 121 13.81 8.10 -22.62
CA GLU A 121 12.41 7.99 -22.15
C GLU A 121 11.98 9.29 -21.44
N LEU A 122 12.90 9.90 -20.68
CA LEU A 122 12.72 11.18 -20.01
C LEU A 122 12.81 12.38 -20.97
N LYS A 123 13.22 12.17 -22.23
CA LYS A 123 13.45 13.22 -23.22
C LYS A 123 14.38 14.32 -22.69
N LEU A 124 15.48 13.92 -22.05
CA LEU A 124 16.45 14.88 -21.51
C LEU A 124 17.20 15.59 -22.64
N ASP A 125 17.38 16.89 -22.50
CA ASP A 125 18.23 17.65 -23.41
C ASP A 125 19.72 17.53 -23.02
N ALA A 126 20.60 18.03 -23.90
CA ALA A 126 22.05 17.94 -23.70
C ALA A 126 22.54 18.72 -22.47
N ALA A 127 21.90 19.85 -22.12
CA ALA A 127 22.27 20.64 -20.95
C ALA A 127 21.90 19.91 -19.65
N GLN A 128 20.70 19.32 -19.60
CA GLN A 128 20.25 18.47 -18.49
C GLN A 128 21.18 17.27 -18.29
N ILE A 129 21.52 16.56 -19.37
CA ILE A 129 22.45 15.42 -19.31
C ILE A 129 23.82 15.85 -18.78
N SER A 130 24.35 16.99 -19.26
CA SER A 130 25.64 17.50 -18.81
C SER A 130 25.63 17.87 -17.32
N GLU A 131 24.58 18.53 -16.86
CA GLU A 131 24.46 18.93 -15.45
C GLU A 131 24.27 17.71 -14.54
N ILE A 132 23.46 16.72 -14.93
CA ILE A 132 23.32 15.47 -14.18
C ILE A 132 24.67 14.76 -14.02
N ARG A 133 25.46 14.68 -15.10
CA ARG A 133 26.81 14.09 -15.06
C ARG A 133 27.75 14.83 -14.12
N LYS A 134 27.71 16.16 -14.15
CA LYS A 134 28.49 17.02 -13.26
C LYS A 134 28.12 16.77 -11.79
N GLN A 135 26.83 16.75 -11.47
CA GLN A 135 26.35 16.50 -10.11
C GLN A 135 26.69 15.09 -9.63
N ASN A 136 26.55 14.07 -10.49
CA ASN A 136 26.91 12.68 -10.15
C ASN A 136 28.41 12.57 -9.83
N PHE A 137 29.28 13.22 -10.61
CA PHE A 137 30.71 13.24 -10.37
C PHE A 137 31.06 13.93 -9.03
N SER A 138 30.49 15.11 -8.77
CA SER A 138 30.77 15.87 -7.54
C SER A 138 30.32 15.17 -6.25
N LEU A 139 29.31 14.29 -6.32
CA LEU A 139 28.85 13.53 -5.15
C LEU A 139 29.65 12.24 -4.91
N GLY A 140 30.34 11.74 -5.94
CA GLY A 140 31.15 10.51 -5.85
C GLY A 140 32.44 10.66 -5.04
N GLU A 141 32.88 11.87 -4.70
CA GLU A 141 34.22 12.10 -4.15
C GLU A 141 34.30 12.33 -2.63
N ASP A 142 33.21 12.62 -1.87
CA ASP A 142 33.40 13.06 -0.47
C ASP A 142 32.25 12.81 0.54
N SER A 143 31.17 12.10 0.21
CA SER A 143 30.02 12.05 1.12
C SER A 143 30.12 10.94 2.19
N LYS A 144 30.34 11.31 3.46
CA LYS A 144 30.10 10.46 4.65
C LYS A 144 28.60 10.28 4.98
N MET A 145 27.71 10.51 4.01
CA MET A 145 26.27 10.52 4.19
C MET A 145 25.72 9.10 4.26
N SER A 146 24.63 8.90 5.00
CA SER A 146 23.88 7.65 4.94
C SER A 146 23.28 7.43 3.54
N ALA A 147 22.93 6.18 3.22
CA ALA A 147 22.30 5.86 1.94
C ALA A 147 21.01 6.67 1.70
N LYS A 148 20.21 6.90 2.75
CA LYS A 148 18.95 7.66 2.66
C LYS A 148 19.19 9.14 2.37
N GLU A 149 20.12 9.77 3.09
CA GLU A 149 20.52 11.16 2.86
C GLU A 149 21.08 11.35 1.45
N THR A 150 21.88 10.39 0.98
CA THR A 150 22.44 10.40 -0.37
C THR A 150 21.34 10.40 -1.43
N ILE A 151 20.34 9.53 -1.26
CA ILE A 151 19.19 9.43 -2.15
C ILE A 151 18.34 10.72 -2.13
N TRP A 152 18.15 11.32 -0.96
CA TRP A 152 17.47 12.62 -0.83
C TRP A 152 18.20 13.74 -1.56
N VAL A 153 19.54 13.79 -1.45
CA VAL A 153 20.36 14.77 -2.19
C VAL A 153 20.24 14.57 -3.70
N TYR A 154 20.17 13.32 -4.16
CA TYR A 154 19.91 13.05 -5.59
C TYR A 154 18.58 13.65 -6.04
N ASP A 155 17.52 13.46 -5.25
CA ASP A 155 16.20 14.00 -5.56
C ASP A 155 16.16 15.53 -5.58
N ASP A 156 16.73 16.17 -4.57
CA ASP A 156 16.76 17.63 -4.48
C ASP A 156 17.45 18.25 -5.70
N LYS A 157 18.61 17.70 -6.08
CA LYS A 157 19.36 18.16 -7.25
C LYS A 157 18.65 17.84 -8.56
N LEU A 158 18.08 16.64 -8.71
CA LEU A 158 17.33 16.26 -9.90
C LEU A 158 16.07 17.10 -10.07
N PHE A 159 15.39 17.48 -8.98
CA PHE A 159 14.23 18.35 -9.02
C PHE A 159 14.56 19.76 -9.55
N GLN A 160 15.80 20.22 -9.37
CA GLN A 160 16.28 21.51 -9.91
C GLN A 160 16.68 21.42 -11.39
N ILE A 161 17.06 20.24 -11.89
CA ILE A 161 17.51 20.02 -13.28
C ILE A 161 16.36 19.60 -14.20
N LEU A 162 15.46 18.76 -13.70
CA LEU A 162 14.36 18.17 -14.46
C LEU A 162 13.11 19.04 -14.39
N SER A 163 12.31 19.01 -15.44
CA SER A 163 10.94 19.52 -15.35
C SER A 163 10.10 18.66 -14.38
N LYS A 164 9.00 19.22 -13.87
CA LYS A 164 8.09 18.48 -12.98
C LYS A 164 7.63 17.16 -13.58
N ASP A 165 7.30 17.14 -14.87
CA ASP A 165 6.83 15.93 -15.56
C ASP A 165 7.95 14.90 -15.74
N GLN A 166 9.17 15.36 -16.04
CA GLN A 166 10.35 14.50 -16.12
C GLN A 166 10.68 13.88 -14.76
N PHE A 167 10.63 14.67 -13.69
CA PHE A 167 10.87 14.19 -12.33
C PHE A 167 9.83 13.14 -11.91
N ILE A 168 8.54 13.39 -12.17
CA ILE A 168 7.47 12.40 -11.92
C ILE A 168 7.71 11.13 -12.73
N LEU A 169 8.09 11.25 -14.01
CA LEU A 169 8.37 10.09 -14.86
C LEU A 169 9.59 9.31 -14.36
N LEU A 170 10.64 9.97 -13.87
CA LEU A 170 11.80 9.32 -13.27
C LEU A 170 11.40 8.48 -12.06
N HIS A 171 10.60 9.03 -11.13
CA HIS A 171 10.12 8.25 -9.99
C HIS A 171 9.26 7.06 -10.42
N ARG A 172 8.43 7.21 -11.47
CA ARG A 172 7.70 6.07 -12.04
C ARG A 172 8.64 5.00 -12.57
N ILE A 173 9.75 5.37 -13.19
CA ILE A 173 10.75 4.41 -13.68
C ILE A 173 11.42 3.70 -12.50
N ILE A 174 11.88 4.46 -11.49
CA ILE A 174 12.55 3.93 -10.30
C ILE A 174 11.65 2.93 -9.54
N TYR A 175 10.37 3.27 -9.39
CA TYR A 175 9.41 2.46 -8.63
C TYR A 175 8.59 1.48 -9.48
N LYS A 176 8.93 1.30 -10.77
CA LYS A 176 8.15 0.48 -11.72
C LYS A 176 7.89 -0.94 -11.25
N GLU A 177 8.94 -1.63 -10.81
CA GLU A 177 8.81 -3.02 -10.37
C GLU A 177 7.96 -3.12 -9.11
N GLN A 178 8.25 -2.31 -8.10
CA GLN A 178 7.50 -2.28 -6.84
C GLN A 178 6.03 -1.91 -7.04
N SER A 179 5.73 -0.84 -7.78
CA SER A 179 4.35 -0.42 -8.04
C SER A 179 3.57 -1.44 -8.87
N MET A 180 4.23 -2.19 -9.76
CA MET A 180 3.62 -3.29 -10.51
C MET A 180 3.32 -4.49 -9.62
N GLU A 181 4.23 -4.84 -8.71
CA GLU A 181 4.03 -5.91 -7.74
C GLU A 181 2.88 -5.58 -6.77
N ASP A 182 2.87 -4.38 -6.19
CA ASP A 182 1.80 -3.90 -5.33
C ASP A 182 0.44 -3.94 -6.05
N ALA A 183 0.38 -3.45 -7.30
CA ALA A 183 -0.84 -3.46 -8.09
C ALA A 183 -1.34 -4.87 -8.42
N LYS A 184 -0.44 -5.82 -8.71
CA LYS A 184 -0.79 -7.22 -8.95
C LYS A 184 -1.33 -7.88 -7.69
N ASN A 185 -0.68 -7.67 -6.54
CA ASN A 185 -1.13 -8.21 -5.26
C ASN A 185 -2.55 -7.74 -4.91
N ASP A 186 -2.88 -6.48 -5.20
CA ASP A 186 -4.24 -5.98 -5.01
C ASP A 186 -5.21 -6.49 -6.07
N TRP A 187 -4.78 -6.63 -7.33
CA TRP A 187 -5.59 -7.22 -8.39
C TRP A 187 -5.99 -8.67 -8.11
N ASP A 188 -5.08 -9.47 -7.56
CA ASP A 188 -5.35 -10.85 -7.18
C ASP A 188 -6.45 -10.93 -6.09
N LYS A 189 -6.47 -9.97 -5.15
CA LYS A 189 -7.55 -9.85 -4.15
C LYS A 189 -8.88 -9.48 -4.81
N ILE A 190 -8.87 -8.53 -5.75
CA ILE A 190 -10.05 -8.09 -6.51
C ILE A 190 -10.68 -9.29 -7.25
N ILE A 191 -9.86 -10.08 -7.94
CA ILE A 191 -10.30 -11.30 -8.65
C ILE A 191 -10.88 -12.31 -7.66
N LYS A 192 -10.16 -12.59 -6.55
CA LYS A 192 -10.61 -13.55 -5.53
C LYS A 192 -11.96 -13.18 -4.93
N LEU A 193 -12.22 -11.88 -4.75
CA LEU A 193 -13.50 -11.35 -4.24
C LEU A 193 -14.58 -11.22 -5.32
N LYS A 194 -14.25 -11.46 -6.59
CA LYS A 194 -15.15 -11.39 -7.75
C LYS A 194 -15.80 -10.00 -7.94
N LEU A 195 -15.03 -8.93 -7.71
CA LEU A 195 -15.54 -7.55 -7.81
C LEU A 195 -15.53 -6.98 -9.23
N VAL A 196 -14.94 -7.71 -10.19
CA VAL A 196 -14.88 -7.33 -11.60
C VAL A 196 -15.54 -8.41 -12.46
N ALA A 197 -16.26 -7.99 -13.49
CA ALA A 197 -16.90 -8.91 -14.43
C ALA A 197 -15.89 -9.54 -15.41
N ASN A 198 -14.78 -8.84 -15.68
CA ASN A 198 -13.71 -9.29 -16.55
C ASN A 198 -12.38 -9.21 -15.78
N GLU A 199 -11.77 -10.37 -15.51
CA GLU A 199 -10.47 -10.47 -14.85
C GLU A 199 -9.33 -9.83 -15.65
N ASN A 200 -9.55 -9.55 -16.94
CA ASN A 200 -8.64 -8.85 -17.84
C ASN A 200 -9.00 -7.36 -18.03
N ASP A 201 -9.77 -6.75 -17.12
CA ASP A 201 -10.08 -5.31 -17.21
C ASP A 201 -8.81 -4.47 -17.00
N LYS A 202 -8.23 -4.05 -18.14
CA LYS A 202 -7.02 -3.23 -18.18
C LYS A 202 -7.24 -1.83 -17.62
N THR A 203 -8.46 -1.31 -17.66
CA THR A 203 -8.73 0.08 -17.28
C THR A 203 -8.64 0.24 -15.76
N GLU A 204 -9.28 -0.65 -15.01
CA GLU A 204 -9.24 -0.63 -13.55
C GLU A 204 -7.85 -1.02 -13.01
N PHE A 205 -7.19 -2.01 -13.62
CA PHE A 205 -5.81 -2.35 -13.26
C PHE A 205 -4.86 -1.15 -13.44
N VAL A 206 -4.99 -0.39 -14.54
CA VAL A 206 -4.17 0.81 -14.78
C VAL A 206 -4.42 1.88 -13.72
N LYS A 207 -5.66 2.09 -13.25
CA LYS A 207 -5.94 3.06 -12.17
C LYS A 207 -5.23 2.67 -10.87
N ILE A 208 -5.28 1.39 -10.50
CA ILE A 208 -4.59 0.85 -9.31
C ILE A 208 -3.07 1.00 -9.44
N LEU A 209 -2.53 0.69 -10.61
CA LEU A 209 -1.11 0.87 -10.90
C LEU A 209 -0.70 2.35 -10.81
N MET A 210 -1.49 3.27 -11.36
CA MET A 210 -1.23 4.71 -11.24
C MET A 210 -1.26 5.19 -9.79
N TYR A 211 -2.18 4.68 -8.98
CA TYR A 211 -2.22 4.95 -7.55
C TYR A 211 -0.91 4.51 -6.86
N HIS A 212 -0.44 3.29 -7.10
CA HIS A 212 0.81 2.81 -6.51
C HIS A 212 2.05 3.54 -7.02
N PHE A 213 2.03 4.04 -8.26
CA PHE A 213 3.10 4.93 -8.75
C PHE A 213 3.17 6.24 -7.96
N VAL A 214 2.02 6.87 -7.71
CA VAL A 214 1.95 8.09 -6.89
C VAL A 214 2.38 7.78 -5.46
N LYS A 215 1.86 6.71 -4.87
CA LYS A 215 2.17 6.30 -3.49
C LYS A 215 3.66 6.06 -3.28
N ASN A 216 4.27 5.20 -4.11
CA ASN A 216 5.66 4.79 -3.94
C ASN A 216 6.62 5.92 -4.31
N GLY A 217 6.31 6.68 -5.38
CA GLY A 217 7.12 7.82 -5.81
C GLY A 217 7.08 9.00 -4.84
N PHE A 218 5.93 9.30 -4.22
CA PHE A 218 5.79 10.44 -3.32
C PHE A 218 6.28 10.15 -1.90
N LEU A 219 5.91 8.98 -1.34
CA LEU A 219 6.34 8.61 0.01
C LEU A 219 7.83 8.28 0.08
N ASP A 220 8.38 7.78 -1.02
CA ASP A 220 9.80 7.53 -1.22
C ASP A 220 10.51 7.01 0.03
N LYS A 221 10.19 5.77 0.40
CA LYS A 221 10.74 5.16 1.62
C LYS A 221 12.27 5.06 1.60
N LYS A 222 12.90 5.19 0.42
CA LYS A 222 14.35 5.13 0.24
C LYS A 222 15.03 6.46 0.56
N ALA A 223 14.37 7.60 0.37
CA ALA A 223 14.94 8.93 0.60
C ALA A 223 14.73 9.50 2.02
N GLU A 224 13.91 8.87 2.88
CA GLU A 224 13.52 9.37 4.22
C GLU A 224 13.28 10.89 4.28
N ARG A 225 12.51 11.39 3.30
CA ARG A 225 12.21 12.81 3.11
C ARG A 225 11.43 13.46 4.25
N TYR A 226 10.82 12.65 5.11
CA TYR A 226 9.78 13.06 6.03
C TYR A 226 9.98 12.37 7.38
N ASP A 227 9.79 13.13 8.46
CA ASP A 227 9.65 12.53 9.79
C ASP A 227 8.40 11.62 9.84
N LYS A 228 8.22 10.90 10.96
CA LYS A 228 7.08 9.98 11.09
C LYS A 228 5.72 10.69 10.92
N ALA A 229 5.54 11.85 11.54
CA ALA A 229 4.27 12.58 11.51
C ALA A 229 3.94 13.08 10.11
N GLN A 230 4.92 13.61 9.38
CA GLN A 230 4.77 14.03 7.99
C GLN A 230 4.51 12.82 7.07
N ARG A 231 5.20 11.69 7.27
CA ARG A 231 4.91 10.46 6.52
C ARG A 231 3.48 9.99 6.72
N ASP A 232 3.00 10.00 7.96
CA ASP A 232 1.63 9.59 8.27
C ASP A 232 0.61 10.55 7.63
N LEU A 233 0.88 11.87 7.67
CA LEU A 233 0.07 12.88 7.00
C LEU A 233 -0.03 12.62 5.48
N TRP A 234 1.12 12.45 4.82
CA TRP A 234 1.16 12.22 3.37
C TRP A 234 0.58 10.88 2.96
N THR A 235 0.76 9.84 3.78
CA THR A 235 0.13 8.52 3.58
C THR A 235 -1.38 8.65 3.61
N ASN A 236 -1.93 9.35 4.61
CA ASN A 236 -3.36 9.61 4.71
C ASN A 236 -3.87 10.44 3.52
N LYS A 237 -3.10 11.46 3.10
CA LYS A 237 -3.46 12.29 1.94
C LYS A 237 -3.52 11.51 0.64
N ILE A 238 -2.56 10.62 0.41
CA ILE A 238 -2.53 9.75 -0.78
C ILE A 238 -3.67 8.74 -0.74
N ALA A 239 -4.02 8.20 0.44
CA ALA A 239 -5.16 7.30 0.61
C ALA A 239 -6.50 7.94 0.19
N LEU A 240 -6.63 9.28 0.21
CA LEU A 240 -7.83 9.97 -0.30
C LEU A 240 -8.01 9.89 -1.82
N GLU A 241 -6.95 9.54 -2.55
CA GLU A 241 -6.93 9.35 -4.00
C GLU A 241 -6.96 7.86 -4.38
N GLU A 242 -7.22 6.97 -3.41
CA GLU A 242 -7.34 5.54 -3.64
C GLU A 242 -8.53 5.23 -4.57
N PRO A 243 -8.36 4.40 -5.63
CA PRO A 243 -9.45 4.03 -6.52
C PRO A 243 -10.58 3.31 -5.75
N PHE A 244 -11.84 3.59 -6.10
CA PHE A 244 -13.00 2.98 -5.42
C PHE A 244 -12.97 1.46 -5.37
N LEU A 245 -12.49 0.81 -6.43
CA LEU A 245 -12.35 -0.65 -6.46
C LEU A 245 -11.35 -1.16 -5.40
N LEU A 246 -10.29 -0.41 -5.13
CA LEU A 246 -9.31 -0.76 -4.12
C LEU A 246 -9.85 -0.49 -2.70
N ILE A 247 -10.55 0.62 -2.50
CA ILE A 247 -11.29 0.90 -1.25
C ILE A 247 -12.28 -0.24 -0.97
N HIS A 248 -13.01 -0.69 -1.99
CA HIS A 248 -13.99 -1.77 -1.88
C HIS A 248 -13.34 -3.08 -1.41
N VAL A 249 -12.22 -3.47 -2.02
CA VAL A 249 -11.45 -4.63 -1.55
C VAL A 249 -10.98 -4.47 -0.13
N ASN A 250 -10.39 -3.31 0.21
CA ASN A 250 -9.87 -3.07 1.56
C ASN A 250 -10.97 -3.20 2.62
N ILE A 251 -12.18 -2.72 2.34
CA ILE A 251 -13.33 -2.87 3.26
C ILE A 251 -13.72 -4.35 3.42
N LEU A 252 -13.78 -5.11 2.33
CA LEU A 252 -14.23 -6.52 2.34
C LEU A 252 -13.18 -7.50 2.87
N SER A 253 -11.89 -7.19 2.73
CA SER A 253 -10.79 -8.05 3.16
C SER A 253 -10.25 -7.70 4.55
N ASP A 254 -10.96 -6.87 5.32
CA ASP A 254 -10.50 -6.29 6.59
C ASP A 254 -9.09 -5.66 6.49
N GLY A 255 -8.83 -4.98 5.36
CA GLY A 255 -7.62 -4.20 5.13
C GLY A 255 -7.60 -2.89 5.92
N ASN A 256 -6.77 -1.93 5.49
CA ASN A 256 -6.72 -0.61 6.11
C ASN A 256 -7.82 0.30 5.54
N TYR A 257 -8.84 0.61 6.34
CA TYR A 257 -9.93 1.54 6.00
C TYR A 257 -10.50 2.16 7.28
N ALA A 258 -11.19 3.29 7.14
CA ALA A 258 -11.90 3.92 8.23
C ALA A 258 -13.20 3.17 8.56
N ASP A 259 -13.37 2.77 9.82
CA ASP A 259 -14.61 2.17 10.30
C ASP A 259 -15.68 3.26 10.48
N ASN A 260 -16.55 3.40 9.50
CA ASN A 260 -17.64 4.37 9.45
C ASN A 260 -18.93 3.68 8.94
N LYS A 261 -20.08 4.37 8.92
CA LYS A 261 -21.33 3.68 8.53
C LYS A 261 -21.28 3.16 7.09
N TYR A 262 -20.66 3.88 6.16
CA TYR A 262 -20.55 3.43 4.77
C TYR A 262 -19.77 2.13 4.64
N SER A 263 -18.59 2.03 5.27
CA SER A 263 -17.80 0.79 5.24
C SER A 263 -18.50 -0.36 5.95
N SER A 264 -19.23 -0.09 7.04
CA SER A 264 -20.04 -1.11 7.71
C SER A 264 -21.20 -1.65 6.87
N VAL A 265 -21.79 -0.84 5.99
CA VAL A 265 -22.81 -1.27 5.03
C VAL A 265 -22.19 -2.12 3.93
N ILE A 266 -21.07 -1.65 3.35
CA ILE A 266 -20.34 -2.37 2.28
C ILE A 266 -19.87 -3.74 2.76
N LYS A 267 -19.43 -3.90 4.01
CA LYS A 267 -19.09 -5.21 4.59
C LYS A 267 -20.21 -6.24 4.51
N CYS A 268 -21.47 -5.79 4.54
CA CYS A 268 -22.65 -6.65 4.49
C CYS A 268 -23.29 -6.67 3.09
N GLU A 269 -22.54 -6.31 2.04
CA GLU A 269 -23.12 -6.06 0.71
C GLU A 269 -23.90 -7.25 0.15
N LYS A 270 -23.49 -8.49 0.47
CA LYS A 270 -24.11 -9.71 -0.02
C LYS A 270 -25.42 -10.00 0.71
N GLU A 271 -25.43 -9.86 2.03
CA GLU A 271 -26.61 -10.04 2.87
C GLU A 271 -27.68 -8.98 2.61
N LEU A 272 -27.24 -7.79 2.20
CA LEU A 272 -28.09 -6.65 1.83
C LEU A 272 -28.53 -6.67 0.38
N GLU A 273 -27.97 -7.55 -0.44
CA GLU A 273 -28.21 -7.63 -1.89
C GLU A 273 -28.02 -6.26 -2.55
N LEU A 274 -26.92 -5.57 -2.21
CA LEU A 274 -26.68 -4.21 -2.72
C LEU A 274 -26.49 -4.24 -4.24
N THR A 275 -27.15 -3.30 -4.91
CA THR A 275 -26.91 -3.07 -6.34
C THR A 275 -25.55 -2.39 -6.55
N LYS A 276 -24.95 -2.57 -7.73
CA LYS A 276 -23.72 -1.87 -8.11
C LYS A 276 -23.82 -0.35 -7.89
N LYS A 277 -24.95 0.25 -8.26
CA LYS A 277 -25.19 1.69 -8.06
C LYS A 277 -25.15 2.09 -6.58
N GLN A 278 -25.71 1.28 -5.69
CA GLN A 278 -25.65 1.53 -4.25
C GLN A 278 -24.21 1.43 -3.73
N ILE A 279 -23.47 0.40 -4.13
CA ILE A 279 -22.05 0.22 -3.76
C ILE A 279 -21.22 1.41 -4.23
N ASP A 280 -21.32 1.79 -5.50
CA ASP A 280 -20.59 2.94 -6.07
C ASP A 280 -20.92 4.25 -5.31
N THR A 281 -22.18 4.45 -4.94
CA THR A 281 -22.61 5.62 -4.17
C THR A 281 -22.06 5.62 -2.73
N LEU A 282 -22.04 4.45 -2.07
CA LEU A 282 -21.48 4.28 -0.73
C LEU A 282 -19.97 4.53 -0.73
N LEU A 283 -19.23 4.01 -1.71
CA LEU A 283 -17.79 4.24 -1.87
C LEU A 283 -17.49 5.71 -2.13
N PHE A 284 -18.27 6.37 -2.97
CA PHE A 284 -18.14 7.81 -3.19
C PHE A 284 -18.35 8.62 -1.90
N LYS A 285 -19.42 8.32 -1.14
CA LYS A 285 -19.73 9.00 0.13
C LYS A 285 -18.68 8.72 1.20
N TYR A 286 -18.16 7.51 1.26
CA TYR A 286 -17.02 7.13 2.09
C TYR A 286 -15.80 8.01 1.79
N SER A 287 -15.36 8.10 0.53
CA SER A 287 -14.20 8.92 0.16
C SER A 287 -14.39 10.41 0.45
N GLN A 288 -15.61 10.93 0.25
CA GLN A 288 -15.92 12.33 0.55
C GLN A 288 -15.86 12.65 2.03
N LEU A 289 -16.39 11.75 2.87
CA LEU A 289 -16.34 11.90 4.32
C LEU A 289 -14.90 11.91 4.82
N GLU A 290 -14.09 10.94 4.40
CA GLU A 290 -12.69 10.84 4.84
C GLU A 290 -11.87 12.04 4.35
N ARG A 291 -12.16 12.57 3.16
CA ARG A 291 -11.57 13.83 2.67
C ARG A 291 -11.95 15.03 3.55
N ILE A 292 -13.23 15.18 3.90
CA ILE A 292 -13.69 16.27 4.79
C ILE A 292 -13.02 16.17 6.16
N LYS A 293 -12.96 14.97 6.76
CA LYS A 293 -12.29 14.75 8.06
C LYS A 293 -10.82 15.12 8.00
N PHE A 294 -10.12 14.69 6.94
CA PHE A 294 -8.71 15.00 6.75
C PHE A 294 -8.47 16.50 6.58
N GLU A 295 -9.22 17.18 5.71
CA GLU A 295 -9.09 18.62 5.48
C GLU A 295 -9.43 19.46 6.71
N ASN A 296 -10.39 19.03 7.53
CA ASN A 296 -10.72 19.69 8.78
C ASN A 296 -9.58 19.54 9.81
N LYS A 297 -8.97 18.35 9.87
CA LYS A 297 -7.82 18.09 10.76
C LYS A 297 -6.57 18.87 10.33
N GLU A 298 -6.29 18.99 9.03
CA GLU A 298 -5.19 19.85 8.53
C GLU A 298 -5.38 21.33 8.90
N LYS A 299 -6.64 21.77 9.09
CA LYS A 299 -7.00 23.16 9.37
C LYS A 299 -7.29 23.44 10.84
N GLU A 300 -7.19 22.46 11.72
CA GLU A 300 -7.57 22.58 13.14
C GLU A 300 -6.78 23.69 13.88
N SER A 301 -5.55 23.96 13.44
CA SER A 301 -4.70 25.06 13.95
C SER A 301 -4.82 26.37 13.16
N THR A 302 -5.76 26.47 12.22
CA THR A 302 -5.95 27.64 11.36
C THR A 302 -7.28 28.34 11.69
N ALA A 303 -7.36 29.65 11.45
CA ALA A 303 -8.61 30.42 11.64
C ALA A 303 -9.70 30.10 10.57
N ILE A 304 -9.53 29.03 9.78
CA ILE A 304 -10.43 28.66 8.70
C ILE A 304 -11.57 27.82 9.28
N VAL A 305 -12.81 28.22 8.99
CA VAL A 305 -14.02 27.49 9.43
C VAL A 305 -13.99 26.06 8.87
N PRO A 306 -14.15 25.02 9.74
CA PRO A 306 -14.22 23.63 9.30
C PRO A 306 -15.39 23.38 8.34
N LYS A 307 -15.18 22.48 7.38
CA LYS A 307 -16.27 21.98 6.53
C LYS A 307 -17.25 21.17 7.36
N ALA A 308 -18.54 21.35 7.11
CA ALA A 308 -19.58 20.56 7.76
C ALA A 308 -19.40 19.06 7.46
N VAL A 309 -19.39 18.24 8.50
CA VAL A 309 -19.34 16.78 8.38
C VAL A 309 -20.77 16.28 8.15
N PRO A 310 -21.06 15.57 7.05
CA PRO A 310 -22.41 15.09 6.77
C PRO A 310 -22.84 13.99 7.77
N SER A 311 -24.15 13.90 8.01
CA SER A 311 -24.73 12.77 8.78
C SER A 311 -24.61 11.49 7.98
N GLU A 312 -23.77 10.56 8.46
CA GLU A 312 -23.58 9.24 7.85
C GLU A 312 -24.90 8.45 7.80
N TYR A 313 -25.76 8.58 8.83
CA TYR A 313 -27.04 7.89 8.89
C TYR A 313 -28.02 8.40 7.83
N ASP A 314 -28.13 9.73 7.68
CA ASP A 314 -29.04 10.34 6.70
C ASP A 314 -28.65 9.96 5.26
N ASP A 315 -27.34 9.88 4.99
CA ASP A 315 -26.85 9.47 3.67
C ASP A 315 -27.12 7.98 3.43
N VAL A 316 -26.88 7.11 4.42
CA VAL A 316 -27.15 5.67 4.30
C VAL A 316 -28.64 5.39 4.06
N THR A 317 -29.56 6.07 4.77
CA THR A 317 -31.00 5.86 4.59
C THR A 317 -31.55 6.37 3.26
N LYS A 318 -30.86 7.32 2.61
CA LYS A 318 -31.19 7.76 1.24
C LYS A 318 -30.69 6.80 0.16
N ILE A 319 -29.67 5.99 0.47
CA ILE A 319 -29.08 5.03 -0.47
C ILE A 319 -29.75 3.66 -0.36
N LEU A 320 -30.08 3.24 0.86
CA LEU A 320 -30.65 1.94 1.16
C LEU A 320 -32.17 1.99 1.27
N THR A 321 -32.83 0.88 0.96
CA THR A 321 -34.24 0.67 1.32
C THR A 321 -34.41 0.44 2.82
N THR A 322 -35.61 0.64 3.36
CA THR A 322 -35.92 0.38 4.77
C THR A 322 -35.58 -1.06 5.19
N ASP A 323 -35.85 -2.04 4.33
CA ASP A 323 -35.52 -3.45 4.59
C ASP A 323 -34.01 -3.69 4.61
N GLN A 324 -33.25 -3.06 3.70
CA GLN A 324 -31.79 -3.11 3.72
C GLN A 324 -31.22 -2.45 4.98
N VAL A 325 -31.76 -1.30 5.43
CA VAL A 325 -31.35 -0.68 6.70
C VAL A 325 -31.59 -1.64 7.87
N LYS A 326 -32.77 -2.28 7.92
CA LYS A 326 -33.08 -3.28 8.97
C LYS A 326 -32.11 -4.46 8.95
N LYS A 327 -31.85 -5.06 7.78
CA LYS A 327 -30.87 -6.15 7.62
C LYS A 327 -29.46 -5.70 8.04
N TRP A 328 -29.06 -4.49 7.70
CA TRP A 328 -27.74 -3.93 8.05
C TRP A 328 -27.57 -3.79 9.55
N LEU A 329 -28.55 -3.16 10.22
CA LEU A 329 -28.53 -2.97 11.67
C LEU A 329 -28.49 -4.32 12.42
N LEU A 330 -29.17 -5.34 11.91
CA LEU A 330 -29.11 -6.70 12.47
C LEU A 330 -27.71 -7.30 12.34
N ASN A 331 -27.12 -7.28 11.13
CA ASN A 331 -25.79 -7.85 10.90
C ASN A 331 -24.69 -7.11 11.69
N LYS A 332 -24.70 -5.78 11.66
CA LYS A 332 -23.76 -4.92 12.37
C LYS A 332 -23.75 -5.18 13.88
N ASN A 333 -24.93 -5.35 14.49
CA ASN A 333 -25.06 -5.47 15.94
C ASN A 333 -24.99 -6.93 16.45
N LEU A 334 -24.97 -7.94 15.57
CA LEU A 334 -25.04 -9.35 15.97
C LEU A 334 -23.89 -9.78 16.90
N LYS A 335 -22.65 -9.44 16.55
CA LYS A 335 -21.46 -9.81 17.34
C LYS A 335 -21.46 -9.11 18.70
N GLU A 336 -21.83 -7.83 18.72
CA GLU A 336 -21.92 -7.04 19.95
C GLU A 336 -23.03 -7.56 20.87
N ALA A 337 -24.20 -7.89 20.32
CA ALA A 337 -25.30 -8.47 21.07
C ALA A 337 -24.90 -9.78 21.78
N LYS A 338 -24.20 -10.68 21.06
CA LYS A 338 -23.63 -11.91 21.66
C LYS A 338 -22.62 -11.59 22.75
N ARG A 339 -21.72 -10.64 22.53
CA ARG A 339 -20.72 -10.22 23.53
C ARG A 339 -21.37 -9.65 24.79
N ILE A 340 -22.40 -8.81 24.65
CA ILE A 340 -23.16 -8.26 25.79
C ILE A 340 -23.90 -9.39 26.50
N ALA A 341 -24.54 -10.31 25.78
CA ALA A 341 -25.22 -11.46 26.39
C ALA A 341 -24.27 -12.33 27.22
N SER A 342 -23.05 -12.60 26.72
CA SER A 342 -22.02 -13.33 27.47
C SER A 342 -21.60 -12.60 28.75
N ARG A 343 -21.37 -11.28 28.69
CA ARG A 343 -21.06 -10.48 29.89
C ARG A 343 -22.20 -10.48 30.90
N ASN A 344 -23.44 -10.37 30.42
CA ASN A 344 -24.61 -10.42 31.29
C ASN A 344 -24.71 -11.79 31.98
N TRP A 345 -24.45 -12.89 31.25
CA TRP A 345 -24.41 -14.22 31.84
C TRP A 345 -23.34 -14.33 32.93
N GLU A 346 -22.12 -13.87 32.66
CA GLU A 346 -21.04 -13.85 33.67
C GLU A 346 -21.45 -13.08 34.93
N GLN A 347 -22.12 -11.92 34.77
CA GLN A 347 -22.65 -11.15 35.89
C GLN A 347 -23.77 -11.88 36.64
N LEU A 348 -24.70 -12.52 35.93
CA LEU A 348 -25.74 -13.35 36.55
C LEU A 348 -25.14 -14.50 37.36
N GLN A 349 -24.02 -15.08 36.89
CA GLN A 349 -23.31 -16.13 37.64
C GLN A 349 -22.72 -15.60 38.94
N VAL A 350 -22.09 -14.44 38.91
CA VAL A 350 -21.51 -13.78 40.10
C VAL A 350 -22.59 -13.49 41.14
N GLU A 351 -23.77 -13.04 40.70
CA GLU A 351 -24.90 -12.72 41.59
C GLU A 351 -25.75 -13.96 41.98
N GLY A 352 -25.35 -15.17 41.58
CA GLY A 352 -26.05 -16.41 41.93
C GLY A 352 -27.39 -16.63 41.20
N LEU A 353 -27.72 -15.80 40.22
CA LEU A 353 -28.99 -15.81 39.46
C LEU A 353 -29.05 -16.86 38.34
N THR A 354 -28.05 -17.74 38.23
CA THR A 354 -27.97 -18.76 37.17
C THR A 354 -28.29 -20.18 37.64
N THR A 355 -28.62 -20.35 38.92
CA THR A 355 -28.87 -21.67 39.50
C THR A 355 -30.04 -22.37 38.80
N GLY A 356 -29.80 -23.56 38.24
CA GLY A 356 -30.81 -24.35 37.55
C GLY A 356 -31.16 -23.88 36.12
N LEU A 357 -30.45 -22.88 35.58
CA LEU A 357 -30.66 -22.40 34.20
C LEU A 357 -29.78 -23.14 33.20
N ASP A 358 -30.34 -23.39 32.01
CA ASP A 358 -29.57 -23.83 30.85
C ASP A 358 -28.78 -22.65 30.27
N LYS A 359 -27.45 -22.76 30.28
CA LYS A 359 -26.55 -21.70 29.81
C LYS A 359 -26.75 -21.34 28.35
N ASP A 360 -26.81 -22.33 27.46
CA ASP A 360 -26.83 -22.09 26.01
C ASP A 360 -28.17 -21.51 25.56
N LYS A 361 -29.27 -22.02 26.14
CA LYS A 361 -30.61 -21.47 25.94
C LYS A 361 -30.70 -20.03 26.46
N THR A 362 -30.22 -19.78 27.68
CA THR A 362 -30.26 -18.45 28.28
C THR A 362 -29.41 -17.46 27.49
N LEU A 363 -28.18 -17.84 27.11
CA LEU A 363 -27.32 -17.01 26.26
C LEU A 363 -27.98 -16.67 24.92
N THR A 364 -28.70 -17.62 24.33
CA THR A 364 -29.46 -17.39 23.10
C THR A 364 -30.56 -16.36 23.32
N GLU A 365 -31.40 -16.53 24.33
CA GLU A 365 -32.48 -15.58 24.68
C GLU A 365 -31.94 -14.18 24.97
N LEU A 366 -30.88 -14.08 25.78
CA LEU A 366 -30.21 -12.82 26.08
C LEU A 366 -29.64 -12.17 24.80
N SER A 367 -29.02 -12.95 23.92
CA SER A 367 -28.46 -12.41 22.67
C SER A 367 -29.52 -11.89 21.71
N VAL A 368 -30.68 -12.56 21.62
CA VAL A 368 -31.81 -12.12 20.79
C VAL A 368 -32.39 -10.81 21.32
N TYR A 369 -32.58 -10.72 22.64
CA TYR A 369 -33.03 -9.47 23.26
C TYR A 369 -32.03 -8.33 23.03
N GLN A 370 -30.74 -8.55 23.30
CA GLN A 370 -29.72 -7.52 23.11
C GLN A 370 -29.62 -7.06 21.66
N LEU A 371 -29.79 -7.97 20.70
CA LEU A 371 -29.83 -7.61 19.29
C LEU A 371 -31.01 -6.69 18.97
N LYS A 372 -32.23 -7.06 19.41
CA LYS A 372 -33.42 -6.20 19.24
C LYS A 372 -33.20 -4.83 19.87
N TYR A 373 -32.66 -4.79 21.09
CA TYR A 373 -32.43 -3.56 21.84
C TYR A 373 -31.43 -2.63 21.14
N LEU A 374 -30.29 -3.15 20.69
CA LEU A 374 -29.30 -2.37 19.94
C LEU A 374 -29.87 -1.83 18.62
N VAL A 375 -30.59 -2.66 17.88
CA VAL A 375 -31.25 -2.25 16.62
C VAL A 375 -32.27 -1.16 16.88
N ALA A 376 -33.11 -1.30 17.90
CA ALA A 376 -34.12 -0.30 18.24
C ALA A 376 -33.48 1.04 18.60
N ARG A 377 -32.45 1.02 19.44
CA ARG A 377 -31.72 2.24 19.82
C ARG A 377 -31.10 2.94 18.61
N GLU A 378 -30.47 2.21 17.71
CA GLU A 378 -29.89 2.81 16.50
C GLU A 378 -30.97 3.32 15.55
N ARG A 379 -32.12 2.64 15.41
CA ARG A 379 -33.26 3.17 14.65
C ARG A 379 -33.76 4.49 15.23
N GLY A 380 -33.85 4.62 16.56
CA GLY A 380 -34.23 5.86 17.22
C GLY A 380 -33.26 7.03 16.96
N MET A 381 -31.99 6.74 16.67
CA MET A 381 -31.03 7.77 16.25
C MET A 381 -31.18 8.16 14.78
N ILE A 382 -31.58 7.20 13.94
CA ILE A 382 -31.73 7.37 12.49
C ILE A 382 -33.02 8.12 12.15
N ASP A 383 -34.11 7.78 12.83
CA ASP A 383 -35.44 8.32 12.56
C ASP A 383 -36.21 8.55 13.86
N HIS A 384 -36.82 9.72 13.97
CA HIS A 384 -37.58 10.17 15.14
C HIS A 384 -39.09 10.14 14.87
N THR A 385 -39.56 9.12 14.15
CA THR A 385 -40.99 8.88 13.94
C THR A 385 -41.64 8.27 15.19
N GLN A 386 -42.95 8.48 15.33
CA GLN A 386 -43.73 7.88 16.42
C GLN A 386 -43.59 6.35 16.45
N ASP A 387 -43.61 5.71 15.28
CA ASP A 387 -43.46 4.26 15.15
C ASP A 387 -42.13 3.76 15.72
N VAL A 388 -41.04 4.48 15.47
CA VAL A 388 -39.72 4.12 16.00
C VAL A 388 -39.66 4.33 17.52
N ILE A 389 -40.25 5.40 18.04
CA ILE A 389 -40.33 5.66 19.48
C ILE A 389 -41.11 4.53 20.18
N PHE A 390 -42.26 4.12 19.63
CA PHE A 390 -43.03 3.01 20.17
C PHE A 390 -42.25 1.69 20.09
N PHE A 391 -41.58 1.42 18.96
CA PHE A 391 -40.75 0.23 18.82
C PHE A 391 -39.62 0.15 19.86
N VAL A 392 -38.91 1.27 20.12
CA VAL A 392 -37.87 1.34 21.16
C VAL A 392 -38.46 0.98 22.53
N ARG A 393 -39.56 1.64 22.89
CA ARG A 393 -40.22 1.42 24.18
C ARG A 393 -40.73 -0.02 24.34
N ASP A 394 -41.26 -0.61 23.27
CA ASP A 394 -41.79 -1.97 23.31
C ASP A 394 -40.66 -3.00 23.49
N VAL A 395 -39.52 -2.80 22.81
CA VAL A 395 -38.32 -3.62 23.04
C VAL A 395 -37.80 -3.46 24.47
N GLU A 396 -37.78 -2.26 25.03
CA GLU A 396 -37.38 -2.04 26.43
C GLU A 396 -38.27 -2.79 27.43
N LYS A 397 -39.58 -2.89 27.15
CA LYS A 397 -40.53 -3.65 27.98
C LYS A 397 -40.32 -5.16 27.89
N GLU A 398 -39.88 -5.66 26.74
CA GLU A 398 -39.53 -7.06 26.50
C GLU A 398 -38.24 -7.52 27.22
N LYS A 399 -37.61 -6.65 28.04
CA LYS A 399 -36.41 -7.00 28.79
C LYS A 399 -36.59 -8.30 29.61
N PRO A 400 -35.72 -9.31 29.42
CA PRO A 400 -35.79 -10.56 30.18
C PRO A 400 -35.74 -10.33 31.68
N GLU A 401 -36.54 -11.08 32.43
CA GLU A 401 -36.69 -10.93 33.88
C GLU A 401 -35.35 -11.08 34.62
N LEU A 402 -34.50 -12.00 34.18
CA LEU A 402 -33.15 -12.17 34.71
C LEU A 402 -32.33 -10.87 34.65
N LEU A 403 -32.44 -10.11 33.55
CA LEU A 403 -31.74 -8.83 33.42
C LEU A 403 -32.38 -7.74 34.28
N LYS A 404 -33.69 -7.79 34.53
CA LYS A 404 -34.35 -6.86 35.46
C LYS A 404 -33.92 -7.12 36.91
N GLN A 405 -33.83 -8.40 37.30
CA GLN A 405 -33.31 -8.81 38.60
C GLN A 405 -31.85 -8.38 38.78
N LEU A 406 -31.02 -8.60 37.76
CA LEU A 406 -29.63 -8.15 37.76
C LEU A 406 -29.52 -6.63 37.92
N ASP A 407 -30.28 -5.85 37.15
CA ASP A 407 -30.32 -4.39 37.28
C ASP A 407 -30.72 -3.95 38.69
N ALA A 408 -31.71 -4.61 39.30
CA ALA A 408 -32.18 -4.30 40.65
C ALA A 408 -31.09 -4.55 41.71
N LEU A 409 -30.34 -5.64 41.60
CA LEU A 409 -29.19 -5.93 42.47
C LEU A 409 -28.06 -4.91 42.30
N ILE A 410 -27.75 -4.54 41.05
CA ILE A 410 -26.75 -3.51 40.74
C ILE A 410 -27.18 -2.14 41.29
N ALA A 411 -28.47 -1.80 41.20
CA ALA A 411 -28.99 -0.55 41.75
C ALA A 411 -28.91 -0.52 43.28
N GLN A 412 -29.23 -1.64 43.95
CA GLN A 412 -29.13 -1.79 45.40
C GLN A 412 -27.67 -1.76 45.91
N SER A 413 -26.72 -2.34 45.19
CA SER A 413 -25.30 -2.29 45.57
C SER A 413 -24.71 -0.88 45.40
N LYS A 414 -25.12 -0.15 44.37
CA LYS A 414 -24.77 1.26 44.17
C LYS A 414 -25.32 2.18 45.27
N SER A 415 -26.57 2.00 45.68
CA SER A 415 -27.15 2.80 46.76
C SER A 415 -26.43 2.55 48.09
N LYS A 416 -26.17 1.28 48.45
CA LYS A 416 -25.42 0.92 49.66
C LYS A 416 -23.99 1.49 49.69
N ASN A 417 -23.27 1.46 48.57
CA ASN A 417 -21.92 2.05 48.47
C ASN A 417 -21.92 3.58 48.55
N THR A 418 -23.00 4.23 48.11
CA THR A 418 -23.14 5.69 48.23
C THR A 418 -23.42 6.08 49.69
N THR A 419 -24.24 5.30 50.40
CA THR A 419 -24.48 5.47 51.84
C THR A 419 -23.23 5.18 52.67
N ALA A 420 -22.44 4.16 52.32
CA ALA A 420 -21.18 3.84 53.00
C ALA A 420 -20.12 4.94 52.81
N LYS A 421 -20.04 5.54 51.61
CA LYS A 421 -19.15 6.70 51.37
C LYS A 421 -19.58 7.95 52.14
N SER A 422 -20.88 8.23 52.27
CA SER A 422 -21.36 9.36 53.07
C SER A 422 -21.21 9.19 54.58
N VAL A 423 -21.11 7.94 55.07
CA VAL A 423 -20.88 7.62 56.49
C VAL A 423 -19.39 7.65 56.85
N LEU A 424 -18.49 7.43 55.89
CA LEU A 424 -17.02 7.51 56.06
C LEU A 424 -16.44 8.92 55.81
N THR A 425 -17.27 9.90 55.41
CA THR A 425 -16.94 11.32 55.41
C THR A 425 -17.55 12.00 56.62
N TRP A 426 -16.91 11.86 57.79
CA TRP A 426 -17.06 12.71 58.96
C TRP A 426 -15.70 12.93 59.60
#